data_AF-A0AAU2D0L6-F1
#
_entry.id   AF-A0AAU2D0L6-F1
#
_cell.length_a   1.000
_cell.length_b   1.000
_cell.length_c   1.000
_cell.angle_alpha   90.00
_cell.angle_beta   90.00
_cell.angle_gamma   90.00
#
_symmetry.space_group_name_H-M   'P 1'
#
loop_
_entity.id
_entity.type
_entity.pdbx_description
1 polymer ?
#
loop_
_entity_poly.entity_id
_entity_poly.type
_entity_poly.pdbx_seq_one_letter_code
_entity_poly.pdbx_strand_id
1 'polypeptide(L)' 'MTATALTTRPRLPRRTRPHGTPANWAPPGGWTRPSTAVLRAMETALARWSA' A
#
# COMPACT_ATOMS: atom_id res chain seq x y z
N MET A 1 13.20 -40.92 41.40
CA MET A 1 13.36 -39.45 41.31
C MET A 1 13.96 -39.10 39.95
N THR A 2 13.68 -37.90 39.42
CA THR A 2 14.25 -37.24 38.20
C THR A 2 13.72 -37.74 36.83
N ALA A 3 13.40 -36.92 35.84
CA ALA A 3 12.96 -35.52 35.74
C ALA A 3 12.34 -35.29 34.34
N THR A 4 11.33 -34.44 34.32
CA THR A 4 10.70 -33.62 33.26
C THR A 4 11.12 -33.84 31.79
N ALA A 5 10.21 -34.37 30.98
CA ALA A 5 10.29 -34.36 29.52
C ALA A 5 10.15 -32.93 28.96
N LEU A 6 11.18 -32.43 28.27
CA LEU A 6 11.11 -31.17 27.52
C LEU A 6 10.44 -31.44 26.16
N THR A 7 9.18 -31.05 26.01
CA THR A 7 8.49 -31.14 24.72
C THR A 7 8.99 -30.04 23.78
N THR A 8 9.96 -30.36 22.94
CA THR A 8 10.43 -29.49 21.86
C THR A 8 9.43 -29.55 20.69
N ARG A 9 8.54 -28.56 20.59
CA ARG A 9 7.69 -28.41 19.39
C ARG A 9 8.52 -27.90 18.20
N PRO A 10 8.45 -28.52 17.01
CA PRO A 10 9.16 -28.01 15.84
C PRO A 10 8.59 -26.66 15.42
N ARG A 11 9.44 -25.63 15.33
CA ARG A 11 9.04 -24.29 14.90
C ARG A 11 9.11 -24.19 13.38
N LEU A 12 8.00 -23.77 12.76
CA LEU A 12 7.91 -23.54 11.31
C LEU A 12 8.91 -22.44 10.87
N PRO A 13 9.58 -22.55 9.71
CA PRO A 13 10.47 -21.49 9.23
C PRO A 13 9.73 -20.16 9.10
N ARG A 14 10.20 -19.14 9.80
CA ARG A 14 9.64 -17.79 9.74
C ARG A 14 9.99 -17.20 8.37
N ARG A 15 8.99 -17.03 7.49
CA ARG A 15 9.21 -16.43 6.15
C ARG A 15 9.84 -15.05 6.30
N THR A 16 11.09 -14.91 5.87
CA THR A 16 11.74 -13.63 5.65
C THR A 16 11.13 -13.00 4.41
N ARG A 17 10.14 -12.13 4.61
CA ARG A 17 9.69 -11.26 3.52
C ARG A 17 10.70 -10.11 3.45
N PRO A 18 11.40 -9.89 2.33
CA PRO A 18 12.18 -8.68 2.18
C PRO A 18 11.21 -7.50 2.34
N HIS A 19 11.50 -6.60 3.27
CA HIS A 19 10.85 -5.30 3.36
C HIS A 19 11.35 -4.46 2.17
N GLY A 20 10.97 -4.87 0.96
CA GLY A 20 11.19 -4.06 -0.23
C GLY A 20 10.35 -2.81 -0.13
N THR A 21 10.91 -1.67 -0.51
CA THR A 21 10.19 -0.40 -0.71
C THR A 21 8.88 -0.70 -1.43
N PRO A 22 7.73 -0.15 -0.98
CA PRO A 22 6.49 -0.33 -1.72
C PRO A 22 6.76 0.08 -3.16
N ALA A 23 6.39 -0.77 -4.11
CA ALA A 23 6.54 -0.47 -5.52
C ALA A 23 5.79 0.84 -5.79
N ASN A 24 6.54 1.93 -6.00
CA ASN A 24 5.99 3.23 -6.35
C ASN A 24 5.55 3.15 -7.81
N TRP A 25 4.37 2.57 -8.04
CA TRP A 25 3.79 2.56 -9.37
C TRP A 25 3.36 3.98 -9.71
N ALA A 26 4.06 4.57 -10.66
CA ALA A 26 3.63 5.77 -11.35
C ALA A 26 3.54 5.43 -12.86
N PRO A 27 2.57 6.02 -13.59
CA PRO A 27 2.53 5.85 -15.03
C PRO A 27 3.81 6.39 -15.68
N PRO A 28 4.24 5.86 -16.84
CA PRO A 28 5.30 6.50 -17.63
C PRO A 28 4.94 7.97 -17.88
N GLY A 29 5.83 8.89 -17.49
CA GLY A 29 5.55 10.34 -17.49
C GLY A 29 5.13 10.93 -16.14
N GLY A 30 4.92 10.09 -15.12
CA GLY A 30 4.61 10.51 -13.76
C GLY A 30 3.23 11.13 -13.58
N TRP A 31 2.96 11.60 -12.37
CA TRP A 31 1.77 12.40 -12.09
C TRP A 31 2.05 13.85 -12.49
N THR A 32 1.41 14.32 -13.55
CA THR A 32 1.50 15.72 -13.94
C THR A 32 0.47 16.54 -13.16
N ARG A 33 0.86 17.76 -12.75
CA ARG A 33 -0.05 18.68 -12.11
C ARG A 33 -1.15 19.10 -13.11
N PRO A 34 -2.44 19.01 -12.77
CA PRO A 34 -3.51 19.47 -13.65
C PRO A 34 -3.36 20.95 -14.01
N SER A 35 -3.71 21.32 -15.24
CA SER A 35 -3.76 22.73 -15.63
C SER A 35 -4.94 23.46 -14.95
N THR A 36 -4.87 24.79 -14.90
CA THR A 36 -5.95 25.61 -14.32
C THR A 36 -7.29 25.42 -15.03
N ALA A 37 -7.27 25.16 -16.34
CA ALA A 37 -8.47 24.86 -17.12
C ALA A 37 -9.12 23.54 -16.67
N VAL A 38 -8.32 22.50 -16.43
CA VAL A 38 -8.80 21.20 -15.95
C VAL A 38 -9.41 21.33 -14.57
N LEU A 39 -8.76 22.08 -13.66
CA LEU A 39 -9.27 22.30 -12.31
C LEU A 39 -10.62 23.01 -12.33
N ARG A 40 -10.78 24.07 -13.13
CA ARG A 40 -12.07 24.78 -13.25
C ARG A 40 -13.18 23.93 -13.85
N ALA A 41 -12.84 23.06 -14.82
CA ALA A 41 -13.80 22.12 -15.37
C ALA A 41 -14.25 21.09 -14.32
N MET A 42 -13.32 20.57 -13.51
CA MET A 42 -13.63 19.67 -12.40
C MET A 42 -14.51 20.33 -11.34
N GLU A 43 -14.21 21.57 -10.95
CA GLU A 43 -15.03 22.33 -10.00
C GLU A 43 -16.45 22.55 -10.52
N THR A 44 -16.60 22.91 -11.79
CA THR A 44 -17.91 23.11 -12.43
C THR A 44 -18.72 21.81 -12.48
N ALA A 45 -18.07 20.71 -12.85
CA ALA A 45 -18.69 19.40 -12.89
C ALA A 45 -19.14 18.94 -11.49
N LEU A 46 -18.31 19.18 -10.46
CA LEU A 46 -18.63 18.87 -9.07
C LEU A 46 -19.83 19.69 -8.59
N ALA A 47 -19.83 21.01 -8.86
CA ALA A 47 -20.93 21.89 -8.48
C ALA A 47 -22.26 21.47 -9.13
N ARG A 48 -22.21 21.03 -10.39
CA ARG A 48 -23.39 20.49 -11.10
C ARG A 48 -23.89 19.19 -10.47
N TRP A 49 -22.99 18.33 -10.01
CA TRP A 49 -23.37 17.04 -9.44
C TRP A 49 -23.89 17.14 -8.00
N SER A 50 -23.45 18.16 -7.25
CA SER A 50 -23.89 18.38 -5.86
C SER A 50 -25.23 19.13 -5.72
N ALA A 51 -25.84 19.58 -6.81
CA ALA A 51 -27.11 20.29 -6.84
C ALA A 51 -28.28 19.33 -7.08
#